data_AF-A0A1D2W4U4-F1
#
_entry.id   AF-A0A1D2W4U4-F1
#
_cell.length_a   1.000
_cell.length_b   1.000
_cell.length_c   1.000
_cell.angle_alpha   90.00
_cell.angle_beta   90.00
_cell.angle_gamma   90.00
#
_symmetry.space_group_name_H-M   'P 1'
#
loop_
_entity.id
_entity.type
_entity.pdbx_description
1 polymer ?
#
loop_
_entity_poly.entity_id
_entity_poly.type
_entity_poly.pdbx_seq_one_letter_code
_entity_poly.pdbx_strand_id
1 'polypeptide(L)'
;MNKNIFLILSVLFMFFVGFQFAEPAAAVKVVDHGTKYIDSANHVKVVWKTYQYNNNFLKVYANHYYKNPNTKKYELNFNSVTTLKKITKTTLKYEETRKQFVNPVDLHYVKTKLTAAQYYWRIYKKYW
;
A
#
# COMPACT_ATOMS: atom_id res chain seq x y z
N MET A 1 26.81 35.20 29.45
CA MET A 1 26.08 34.35 28.47
C MET A 1 24.69 34.95 28.28
N ASN A 2 24.35 35.40 27.07
CA ASN A 2 23.14 36.19 26.84
C ASN A 2 21.90 35.28 26.93
N LYS A 3 20.99 35.54 27.89
CA LYS A 3 19.83 34.69 28.19
C LYS A 3 18.91 34.51 26.96
N ASN A 4 18.95 35.45 26.02
CA ASN A 4 18.19 35.42 24.77
C ASN A 4 18.67 34.31 23.81
N ILE A 5 19.93 33.88 23.89
CA ILE A 5 20.48 32.82 23.02
C ILE A 5 19.87 31.46 23.36
N PHE A 6 19.64 31.17 24.65
CA PHE A 6 19.00 29.93 25.07
C PHE A 6 17.55 29.85 24.58
N LEU A 7 16.83 30.97 24.64
CA LEU A 7 15.44 31.04 24.17
C LEU A 7 15.35 30.76 22.66
N ILE A 8 16.23 31.37 21.88
CA ILE A 8 16.31 31.17 20.42
C ILE A 8 16.64 29.72 20.07
N LEU A 9 17.62 29.11 20.75
CA LEU A 9 17.99 27.71 20.53
C LEU A 9 16.86 26.74 20.89
N SER A 10 16.11 27.03 21.95
CA SER A 10 14.97 26.22 22.40
C SER A 10 13.83 26.21 21.38
N VAL A 11 13.53 27.38 20.80
CA VAL A 11 12.50 27.52 19.74
C VAL A 11 12.93 26.80 18.47
N LEU A 12 14.19 26.94 18.05
CA LEU A 12 14.74 26.21 16.89
C LEU A 12 14.66 24.69 17.09
N PHE A 13 14.99 24.19 18.28
CA PHE A 13 14.95 22.77 18.58
C PHE A 13 13.52 22.21 18.52
N MET A 14 12.52 22.94 19.04
CA MET A 14 11.11 22.53 18.91
C MET A 14 10.64 22.51 17.45
N PHE A 15 11.08 23.45 16.62
CA PHE A 15 10.78 23.45 15.17
C PHE A 15 11.39 22.23 14.47
N PHE A 16 12.64 21.85 14.78
CA PHE A 16 13.27 20.67 14.19
C PHE A 16 12.63 19.35 14.63
N VAL A 17 12.26 19.23 15.92
CA VAL A 17 11.56 18.05 16.43
C VAL A 17 10.17 17.93 15.82
N GLY A 18 9.43 19.04 15.68
CA GLY A 18 8.13 19.07 15.02
C GLY A 18 8.18 18.62 13.55
N PHE A 19 9.26 18.95 12.84
CA PHE A 19 9.48 18.52 11.44
C PHE A 19 9.79 17.03 11.29
N GLN A 20 10.31 16.35 12.32
CA GLN A 20 10.61 14.91 12.24
C GLN A 20 9.38 14.03 12.44
N PHE A 21 8.32 14.53 13.08
CA PHE A 21 7.07 13.80 13.31
C PHE A 21 5.97 14.09 12.29
N ALA A 22 6.11 15.16 11.50
CA ALA A 22 5.34 15.33 10.29
C ALA A 22 5.90 14.38 9.22
N GLU A 23 5.46 13.11 9.21
CA GLU A 23 5.53 12.34 7.97
C GLU A 23 4.90 13.24 6.90
N PRO A 24 5.61 13.58 5.80
CA PRO A 24 5.04 14.44 4.79
C PRO A 24 3.70 13.80 4.41
N ALA A 25 2.63 14.58 4.47
CA ALA A 25 1.34 14.25 3.87
C ALA A 25 1.57 14.19 2.36
N ALA A 26 2.33 13.20 1.92
CA ALA A 26 2.74 13.01 0.56
C ALA A 26 1.45 12.76 -0.20
N ALA A 27 1.19 13.63 -1.18
CA ALA A 27 0.01 13.55 -2.02
C ALA A 27 -0.09 12.13 -2.59
N VAL A 28 -1.14 11.43 -2.19
CA VAL A 28 -1.37 10.06 -2.60
C VAL A 28 -1.57 10.04 -4.11
N LYS A 29 -0.70 9.34 -4.84
CA LYS A 29 -0.79 9.22 -6.29
C LYS A 29 -1.34 7.84 -6.67
N VAL A 30 -2.35 7.80 -7.52
CA VAL A 30 -2.71 6.56 -8.22
C VAL A 30 -1.64 6.28 -9.27
N VAL A 31 -0.94 5.14 -9.13
CA VAL A 31 0.19 4.77 -9.99
C VAL A 31 -0.10 3.58 -10.89
N ASP A 32 -1.12 2.79 -10.58
CA ASP A 32 -1.59 1.68 -11.41
C ASP A 32 -3.08 1.44 -11.19
N HIS A 33 -3.76 0.96 -12.21
CA HIS A 33 -5.13 0.45 -12.12
C HIS A 33 -5.40 -0.47 -13.29
N GLY A 34 -6.36 -1.38 -13.13
CA GLY A 34 -6.69 -2.28 -14.22
C GLY A 34 -7.84 -3.22 -13.89
N THR A 35 -8.16 -4.05 -14.87
CA THR A 35 -9.08 -5.17 -14.76
C THR A 35 -8.43 -6.39 -15.40
N LYS A 36 -8.51 -7.54 -14.74
CA LYS A 36 -8.02 -8.82 -15.26
C LYS A 36 -9.07 -9.89 -15.05
N TYR A 37 -9.23 -10.76 -16.03
CA TYR A 37 -10.05 -11.96 -15.94
C TYR A 37 -9.14 -13.15 -15.57
N ILE A 38 -9.50 -13.90 -14.52
CA ILE A 38 -8.63 -14.95 -13.98
C ILE A 38 -8.81 -16.27 -14.74
N ASP A 39 -10.01 -16.52 -15.26
CA ASP A 39 -10.34 -17.74 -15.99
C ASP A 39 -10.66 -17.46 -17.47
N SER A 40 -10.46 -18.47 -18.32
CA SER A 40 -10.70 -18.39 -19.77
C SER A 40 -12.16 -18.12 -20.12
N ALA A 41 -13.08 -18.51 -19.24
CA ALA A 41 -14.52 -18.29 -19.40
C ALA A 41 -15.01 -16.96 -18.79
N ASN A 42 -14.08 -16.14 -18.25
CA ASN A 42 -14.35 -14.85 -17.65
C ASN A 42 -15.38 -14.90 -16.50
N HIS A 43 -15.52 -16.02 -15.79
CA HIS A 43 -16.36 -16.09 -14.60
C HIS A 43 -15.80 -15.28 -13.44
N VAL A 44 -14.49 -15.04 -13.43
CA VAL A 44 -13.82 -14.32 -12.35
C VAL A 44 -13.08 -13.11 -12.92
N LYS A 45 -13.34 -11.93 -12.36
CA LYS A 45 -12.54 -10.74 -12.66
C LYS A 45 -12.06 -10.03 -11.40
N VAL A 46 -10.90 -9.43 -11.50
CA VAL A 46 -10.31 -8.58 -10.47
C VAL A 46 -10.16 -7.18 -11.04
N VAL A 47 -10.62 -6.19 -10.30
CA VAL A 47 -10.42 -4.77 -10.62
C VAL A 47 -9.57 -4.17 -9.52
N TRP A 48 -8.46 -3.52 -9.86
CA TRP A 48 -7.56 -2.94 -8.86
C TRP A 48 -7.24 -1.47 -9.10
N LYS A 49 -6.85 -0.81 -8.01
CA LYS A 49 -6.21 0.51 -7.99
C LYS A 49 -5.05 0.50 -7.02
N THR A 50 -3.90 1.02 -7.43
CA THR A 50 -2.69 1.11 -6.63
C THR A 50 -2.37 2.56 -6.32
N TYR A 51 -2.29 2.86 -5.03
CA TYR A 51 -1.99 4.17 -4.48
C TYR A 51 -0.58 4.15 -3.89
N GLN A 52 0.30 4.99 -4.43
CA GLN A 52 1.64 5.21 -3.91
C GLN A 52 1.62 6.48 -3.06
N TYR A 53 1.93 6.31 -1.77
CA TYR A 53 2.05 7.41 -0.81
C TYR A 53 3.48 7.96 -0.86
N ASN A 54 4.48 7.07 -0.94
CA ASN A 54 5.87 7.42 -1.22
C ASN A 54 6.60 6.19 -1.81
N ASN A 55 7.89 6.31 -2.14
CA ASN A 55 8.66 5.21 -2.75
C ASN A 55 8.72 3.94 -1.87
N ASN A 56 8.57 4.09 -0.56
CA ASN A 56 8.67 3.04 0.46
C ASN A 56 7.31 2.55 0.97
N PHE A 57 6.20 3.12 0.47
CA PHE A 57 4.87 2.79 0.94
C PHE A 57 3.82 2.93 -0.16
N LEU A 58 3.12 1.82 -0.43
CA LEU A 58 1.98 1.79 -1.35
C LEU A 58 0.90 0.81 -0.87
N LYS A 59 -0.33 1.04 -1.34
CA LYS A 59 -1.47 0.14 -1.12
C LYS A 59 -2.12 -0.22 -2.45
N VAL A 60 -2.52 -1.47 -2.59
CA VAL A 60 -3.28 -2.00 -3.71
C VAL A 60 -4.66 -2.37 -3.18
N TYR A 61 -5.68 -1.73 -3.71
CA TYR A 61 -7.07 -2.07 -3.43
C TYR A 61 -7.59 -2.88 -4.60
N ALA A 62 -8.11 -4.07 -4.33
CA ALA A 62 -8.65 -4.95 -5.35
C ALA A 62 -10.04 -5.45 -4.96
N ASN A 63 -10.93 -5.46 -5.95
CA ASN A 63 -12.27 -5.99 -5.86
C ASN A 63 -12.34 -7.25 -6.73
N HIS A 64 -12.74 -8.35 -6.12
CA HIS A 64 -12.89 -9.64 -6.78
C HIS A 64 -14.37 -9.88 -7.05
N TYR A 65 -14.71 -10.15 -8.30
CA TYR A 65 -16.07 -10.35 -8.75
C TYR A 65 -16.25 -11.75 -9.34
N TYR A 66 -17.40 -12.34 -9.07
CA TYR A 66 -17.87 -13.54 -9.76
C TYR A 66 -19.03 -13.23 -10.68
N LYS A 67 -19.04 -13.89 -11.84
CA LYS A 67 -20.14 -13.82 -12.78
C LYS A 67 -21.22 -14.79 -12.35
N ASN A 68 -22.39 -14.26 -12.00
CA ASN A 68 -23.54 -15.08 -11.68
C ASN A 68 -23.98 -15.87 -12.94
N PRO A 69 -24.10 -17.21 -12.87
CA PRO A 69 -24.40 -18.03 -14.04
C PRO A 69 -25.82 -17.80 -14.58
N ASN A 70 -26.76 -17.37 -13.73
CA ASN A 70 -28.16 -17.14 -14.10
C ASN A 70 -28.36 -15.75 -14.70
N THR A 71 -27.85 -14.71 -14.03
CA THR A 71 -28.06 -13.32 -14.45
C THR A 71 -27.00 -12.82 -15.43
N LYS A 72 -25.88 -13.56 -15.57
CA LYS A 72 -24.67 -13.18 -16.33
C LYS A 72 -24.01 -11.87 -15.87
N LYS A 73 -24.43 -11.30 -14.74
CA LYS A 73 -23.85 -10.07 -14.15
C LYS A 73 -22.71 -10.41 -13.21
N TYR A 74 -21.77 -9.47 -13.06
CA TYR A 74 -20.70 -9.58 -12.07
C TYR A 74 -21.19 -9.09 -10.72
N GLU A 75 -21.05 -9.93 -9.71
CA GLU A 75 -21.37 -9.64 -8.32
C GLU A 75 -20.07 -9.58 -7.52
N LEU A 76 -19.97 -8.61 -6.60
CA LEU A 76 -18.81 -8.46 -5.74
C LEU A 76 -18.74 -9.66 -4.80
N ASN A 77 -17.63 -10.39 -4.84
CA ASN A 77 -17.37 -11.51 -3.94
C ASN A 77 -16.64 -11.03 -2.68
N PHE A 78 -15.45 -10.44 -2.85
CA PHE A 78 -14.71 -9.86 -1.72
C PHE A 78 -13.80 -8.71 -2.15
N ASN A 79 -13.30 -7.99 -1.16
CA ASN A 79 -12.31 -6.94 -1.35
C ASN A 79 -11.01 -7.34 -0.65
N SER A 80 -9.88 -7.00 -1.26
CA SER A 80 -8.56 -7.19 -0.67
C SER A 80 -7.79 -5.87 -0.69
N VAL A 81 -7.05 -5.61 0.38
CA VAL A 81 -6.10 -4.49 0.46
C VAL A 81 -4.71 -5.05 0.71
N THR A 82 -3.82 -4.91 -0.26
CA THR A 82 -2.41 -5.28 -0.09
C THR A 82 -1.59 -4.03 0.21
N THR A 83 -0.89 -4.05 1.34
CA THR A 83 0.01 -2.98 1.77
C THR A 83 1.45 -3.45 1.64
N LEU A 84 2.26 -2.69 0.90
CA LEU A 84 3.72 -2.88 0.84
C LEU A 84 4.39 -1.71 1.55
N LYS A 85 5.13 -1.99 2.63
CA LYS A 85 5.84 -0.99 3.42
C LYS A 85 7.29 -1.41 3.64
N LYS A 86 8.24 -0.60 3.22
CA LYS A 86 9.66 -0.76 3.57
C LYS A 86 9.83 -0.41 5.05
N ILE A 87 10.31 -1.36 5.87
CA ILE A 87 10.46 -1.16 7.32
C ILE A 87 11.93 -0.90 7.68
N THR A 88 12.85 -1.60 7.02
CA THR A 88 14.28 -1.36 7.15
C THR A 88 14.93 -1.29 5.76
N LYS A 89 16.20 -0.93 5.68
CA LYS A 89 16.96 -0.90 4.40
C LYS A 89 16.91 -2.24 3.64
N THR A 90 16.75 -3.35 4.36
CA THR A 90 16.80 -4.72 3.81
C THR A 90 15.53 -5.54 4.05
N THR A 91 14.49 -4.97 4.67
CA THR A 91 13.24 -5.67 4.97
C THR A 91 12.04 -4.87 4.49
N LEU A 92 11.18 -5.53 3.71
CA LEU A 92 9.87 -5.03 3.29
C LEU A 92 8.78 -5.87 3.98
N LYS A 93 7.78 -5.21 4.55
CA LYS A 93 6.56 -5.84 5.06
C LYS A 93 5.52 -5.87 3.95
N TYR A 94 4.95 -7.04 3.76
CA TYR A 94 3.81 -7.34 2.92
C TYR A 94 2.65 -7.68 3.86
N GLU A 95 1.53 -6.99 3.71
CA GLU A 95 0.33 -7.26 4.49
C GLU A 95 -0.86 -7.28 3.54
N GLU A 96 -1.62 -8.37 3.54
CA GLU A 96 -2.83 -8.49 2.75
C GLU A 96 -4.02 -8.61 3.70
N THR A 97 -4.99 -7.71 3.53
CA THR A 97 -6.21 -7.70 4.33
C THR A 97 -7.41 -8.08 3.47
N ARG A 98 -8.19 -9.09 3.90
CA ARG A 98 -9.43 -9.53 3.26
C ARG A 98 -10.55 -9.56 4.31
N LYS A 99 -11.32 -8.47 4.40
CA LYS A 99 -12.29 -8.25 5.49
C LYS A 99 -13.36 -9.34 5.61
N GLN A 100 -13.66 -10.01 4.50
CA GLN A 100 -14.69 -11.04 4.42
C GLN A 100 -14.24 -12.42 4.92
N PHE A 101 -12.96 -12.60 5.32
CA PHE A 101 -12.40 -13.90 5.73
C PHE A 101 -12.17 -13.97 7.25
N VAL A 102 -12.22 -15.20 7.79
CA VAL A 102 -12.04 -15.51 9.23
C VAL A 102 -10.68 -15.04 9.76
N ASN A 103 -9.63 -15.22 8.96
CA ASN A 103 -8.31 -14.63 9.19
C ASN A 103 -8.14 -13.47 8.21
N PRO A 104 -8.53 -12.25 8.60
CA PRO A 104 -8.64 -11.16 7.64
C PRO A 104 -7.30 -10.57 7.27
N VAL A 105 -6.18 -11.01 7.86
CA VAL A 105 -4.86 -10.41 7.66
C VAL A 105 -3.80 -11.51 7.49
N ASP A 106 -3.16 -11.52 6.33
CA ASP A 106 -1.94 -12.30 6.05
C ASP A 106 -0.74 -11.37 6.06
N LEU A 107 0.30 -11.73 6.81
CA LEU A 107 1.46 -10.87 7.05
C LEU A 107 2.76 -11.60 6.75
N HIS A 108 3.57 -11.01 5.88
CA HIS A 108 4.86 -11.55 5.46
C HIS A 108 5.96 -10.49 5.50
N TYR A 109 7.19 -10.93 5.79
CA TYR A 109 8.38 -10.09 5.73
C TYR A 109 9.33 -10.61 4.67
N VAL A 110 9.64 -9.76 3.69
CA VAL A 110 10.52 -10.09 2.57
C VAL A 110 11.87 -9.41 2.77
N LYS A 111 12.95 -10.20 2.75
CA LYS A 111 14.32 -9.68 2.73
C LYS A 111 14.64 -9.17 1.33
N THR A 112 14.71 -7.85 1.18
CA THR A 112 15.03 -7.19 -0.09
C THR A 112 15.57 -5.79 0.15
N LYS A 113 16.46 -5.33 -0.73
CA LYS A 113 16.94 -3.94 -0.75
C LYS A 113 16.04 -2.99 -1.55
N LEU A 114 15.11 -3.52 -2.34
CA LEU A 114 14.17 -2.73 -3.15
C LEU A 114 13.24 -1.88 -2.29
N THR A 115 12.88 -0.69 -2.78
CA THR A 115 11.80 0.11 -2.20
C THR A 115 10.44 -0.58 -2.44
N ALA A 116 9.38 -0.15 -1.76
CA ALA A 116 8.05 -0.74 -1.98
C ALA A 116 7.57 -0.57 -3.42
N ALA A 117 7.76 0.63 -4.01
CA ALA A 117 7.41 0.90 -5.39
C ALA A 117 8.20 0.01 -6.38
N GLN A 118 9.51 -0.15 -6.16
CA GLN A 118 10.33 -1.02 -7.01
C GLN A 118 9.92 -2.49 -6.89
N TYR A 119 9.66 -2.96 -5.67
CA TYR A 119 9.19 -4.32 -5.42
C TYR A 119 7.83 -4.58 -6.11
N TYR A 120 6.92 -3.60 -6.03
CA TYR A 120 5.63 -3.66 -6.70
C TYR A 120 5.76 -3.91 -8.20
N TRP A 121 6.49 -3.03 -8.90
CA TRP A 121 6.62 -3.08 -10.36
C TRP A 121 7.44 -4.29 -10.85
N ARG A 122 8.48 -4.69 -10.12
CA ARG A 122 9.43 -5.72 -10.58
C ARG A 122 9.01 -7.14 -10.23
N ILE A 123 8.31 -7.31 -9.11
CA ILE A 123 8.00 -8.61 -8.51
C ILE A 123 6.49 -8.77 -8.39
N TYR A 124 5.84 -7.96 -7.56
CA TYR A 124 4.43 -8.18 -7.19
C TYR A 124 3.47 -8.13 -8.38
N LYS A 125 3.56 -7.10 -9.24
CA LYS A 125 2.65 -6.90 -10.39
C LYS A 125 2.64 -8.07 -11.37
N LYS A 126 3.72 -8.86 -11.45
CA LYS A 126 3.80 -10.03 -12.34
C LYS A 126 2.89 -11.18 -11.89
N TYR A 127 2.53 -11.23 -10.61
CA TYR A 127 1.60 -12.21 -10.07
C TYR A 127 0.14 -11.77 -10.17
N TRP A 128 -0.10 -10.55 -10.67
CA TRP A 128 -1.44 -9.99 -10.83
C TRP A 128 -2.03 -10.28 -12.18
#